data_AF-X6MAQ1-F1
#
_entry.id   AF-X6MAQ1-F1
#
_cell.length_a   1.000
_cell.length_b   1.000
_cell.length_c   1.000
_cell.angle_alpha   90.00
_cell.angle_beta   90.00
_cell.angle_gamma   90.00
#
_symmetry.space_group_name_H-M   'P 1'
#
loop_
_entity.id
_entity.type
_entity.pdbx_description
1 polymer ?
#
loop_
_entity_poly.entity_id
_entity_poly.type
_entity_poly.pdbx_seq_one_letter_code
_entity_poly.pdbx_strand_id
1 'polypeptide(L)'
;MLTVWLLCITTHFMGLCQSANLNNLAWPQMRRTVDNLARSSFSTATIANNKQLANNLWHYPTEKGIFSTPILSHDSKVALVGSADNNFYAVKMFAFDTDPQNLLQWKFETDDIIDSAGALLPFGTEGSYLVLIPSADGHIYAVNESDGSLRWSFKADNVKNSADANAGMHCKISGTPQGGLAAWFEGNVKVVQYDYYSQYGLQQTMIYAGCDDIRLYGLNSTGQLQFSFYT
;
A
#
# COMPACT_ATOMS: atom_id res chain seq x y z
N MET A 1 -44.19 -4.59 -48.96
CA MET A 1 -43.72 -4.67 -47.57
C MET A 1 -42.94 -5.96 -47.43
N LEU A 2 -41.61 -5.86 -47.41
CA LEU A 2 -40.70 -6.97 -47.12
C LEU A 2 -39.82 -6.51 -45.97
N THR A 3 -40.00 -7.15 -44.82
CA THR A 3 -39.26 -6.86 -43.58
C THR A 3 -38.01 -7.73 -43.58
N VAL A 4 -36.84 -7.11 -43.52
CA VAL A 4 -35.55 -7.79 -43.31
C VAL A 4 -35.18 -7.62 -41.85
N TRP A 5 -34.91 -8.73 -41.16
CA TRP A 5 -34.35 -8.74 -39.81
C TRP A 5 -32.83 -8.61 -39.89
N LEU A 6 -32.27 -7.63 -39.19
CA LEU A 6 -30.82 -7.52 -38.99
C LEU A 6 -30.48 -8.10 -37.60
N LEU A 7 -29.83 -9.26 -37.57
CA LEU A 7 -29.24 -9.82 -36.38
C LEU A 7 -27.91 -9.07 -36.12
N CYS A 8 -27.91 -8.14 -35.18
CA CYS A 8 -26.67 -7.48 -34.74
C CYS A 8 -25.98 -8.36 -33.70
N ILE A 9 -24.99 -9.13 -34.13
CA ILE A 9 -24.02 -9.74 -33.21
C ILE A 9 -22.93 -8.68 -33.00
N THR A 10 -23.04 -7.89 -31.94
CA THR A 10 -21.92 -7.06 -31.50
C THR A 10 -20.89 -7.98 -30.85
N THR A 11 -19.89 -8.40 -31.62
CA THR A 11 -18.62 -8.84 -31.05
C THR A 11 -18.05 -7.65 -30.29
N HIS A 12 -18.17 -7.69 -28.97
CA HIS A 12 -17.38 -6.81 -28.12
C HIS A 12 -15.93 -7.23 -28.32
N PHE A 13 -15.20 -6.50 -29.15
CA PHE A 13 -13.76 -6.39 -28.97
C PHE A 13 -13.58 -5.64 -27.65
N MET A 14 -13.57 -6.41 -26.55
CA MET A 14 -12.93 -5.97 -25.32
C MET A 14 -11.47 -5.79 -25.69
N GLY A 15 -11.06 -4.54 -25.95
CA GLY A 15 -9.67 -4.17 -25.87
C GLY A 15 -9.17 -4.68 -24.52
N LEU A 16 -8.15 -5.54 -24.55
CA LEU A 16 -7.50 -6.04 -23.35
C LEU A 16 -7.02 -4.81 -22.58
N CYS A 17 -7.71 -4.45 -21.49
CA CYS A 17 -7.14 -3.60 -20.47
C CYS A 17 -5.91 -4.38 -19.99
N GLN A 18 -4.71 -3.95 -20.38
CA GLN A 18 -3.53 -4.47 -19.72
C GLN A 18 -3.70 -4.10 -18.25
N SER A 19 -3.86 -5.11 -17.40
CA SER A 19 -3.92 -4.89 -15.96
C SER A 19 -2.65 -4.17 -15.54
N ALA A 20 -2.79 -3.14 -14.71
CA ALA A 20 -1.66 -2.31 -14.32
C ALA A 20 -0.58 -3.19 -13.66
N ASN A 21 0.64 -3.21 -14.21
CA ASN A 21 1.72 -4.08 -13.75
C ASN A 21 2.60 -3.35 -12.72
N LEU A 22 2.57 -3.81 -11.48
CA LEU A 22 3.35 -3.22 -10.38
C LEU A 22 4.87 -3.20 -10.63
N ASN A 23 5.41 -4.10 -11.45
CA ASN A 23 6.85 -4.12 -11.75
C ASN A 23 7.32 -2.91 -12.56
N ASN A 24 6.40 -2.21 -13.22
CA ASN A 24 6.68 -1.00 -14.00
C ASN A 24 6.68 0.27 -13.13
N LEU A 25 6.19 0.19 -11.89
CA LEU A 25 6.17 1.31 -10.96
C LEU A 25 7.55 1.50 -10.31
N ALA A 26 7.88 2.76 -10.00
CA ALA A 26 9.20 3.10 -9.47
C ALA A 26 9.50 2.42 -8.13
N TRP A 27 8.57 2.52 -7.17
CA TRP A 27 8.72 1.95 -5.83
C TRP A 27 7.35 1.69 -5.15
N PRO A 28 6.57 0.71 -5.62
CA PRO A 28 5.17 0.56 -5.20
C PRO A 28 4.98 -0.12 -3.83
N GLN A 29 6.00 -0.76 -3.28
CA GLN A 29 5.93 -1.50 -2.01
C GLN A 29 7.33 -1.65 -1.42
N MET A 30 7.43 -2.12 -0.17
CA MET A 30 8.72 -2.31 0.50
C MET A 30 9.70 -3.10 -0.37
N ARG A 31 10.96 -2.66 -0.44
CA ARG A 31 12.00 -3.27 -1.30
C ARG A 31 11.62 -3.36 -2.79
N ARG A 32 10.73 -2.49 -3.25
CA ARG A 32 10.27 -2.26 -4.63
C ARG A 32 9.51 -3.42 -5.27
N THR A 33 10.09 -4.62 -5.29
CA THR A 33 9.55 -5.79 -6.01
C THR A 33 9.01 -6.85 -5.05
N VAL A 34 8.25 -7.80 -5.60
CA VAL A 34 7.77 -8.98 -4.87
C VAL A 34 8.93 -9.83 -4.34
N ASP A 35 10.05 -9.90 -5.08
CA ASP A 35 11.27 -10.63 -4.71
C ASP A 35 12.21 -9.86 -3.77
N ASN A 36 11.76 -8.72 -3.22
CA ASN A 36 12.51 -7.94 -2.23
C ASN A 36 13.90 -7.45 -2.69
N LEU A 37 14.05 -7.12 -3.98
CA LEU A 37 15.36 -6.80 -4.56
C LEU A 37 15.96 -5.49 -4.05
N ALA A 38 15.15 -4.53 -3.58
CA ALA A 38 15.58 -3.19 -3.11
C ALA A 38 16.46 -2.42 -4.13
N ARG A 39 16.38 -2.77 -5.42
CA ARG A 39 17.17 -2.16 -6.49
C ARG A 39 16.30 -1.20 -7.29
N SER A 40 16.71 0.06 -7.33
CA SER A 40 16.16 1.05 -8.25
C SER A 40 16.57 0.74 -9.70
N SER A 41 15.67 0.98 -10.66
CA SER A 41 15.99 0.97 -12.10
C SER A 41 16.61 2.28 -12.57
N PHE A 42 16.59 3.33 -11.73
CA PHE A 42 17.22 4.61 -12.06
C PHE A 42 18.73 4.48 -11.91
N SER A 43 19.46 4.68 -13.01
CA SER A 43 20.90 4.96 -12.93
C SER A 43 21.06 6.39 -12.39
N THR A 44 21.86 6.56 -11.34
CA THR A 44 22.18 7.90 -10.84
C THR A 44 22.87 8.71 -11.95
N ALA A 45 22.15 9.61 -12.60
CA ALA A 45 22.80 10.77 -13.23
C ALA A 45 23.38 11.60 -12.07
N THR A 46 24.68 11.82 -12.11
CA THR A 46 25.55 12.24 -11.02
C THR A 46 25.07 13.50 -10.27
N ILE A 47 24.17 13.37 -9.28
CA ILE A 47 23.82 14.46 -8.35
C ILE A 47 25.07 14.93 -7.59
N ALA A 48 26.05 14.05 -7.41
CA ALA A 48 27.33 14.38 -6.77
C ALA A 48 28.12 15.52 -7.46
N ASN A 49 27.84 15.82 -8.73
CA ASN A 49 28.52 16.89 -9.46
C ASN A 49 27.72 18.20 -9.56
N ASN A 50 26.48 18.24 -9.04
CA ASN A 50 25.61 19.39 -9.20
C ASN A 50 25.19 19.95 -7.83
N LYS A 51 26.12 20.67 -7.17
CA LYS A 51 25.94 21.28 -5.83
C LYS A 51 24.68 22.15 -5.70
N GLN A 52 24.16 22.71 -6.81
CA GLN A 52 22.90 23.46 -6.79
C GLN A 52 21.66 22.59 -6.58
N LEU A 53 21.62 21.37 -7.10
CA LEU A 53 20.49 20.45 -6.90
C LEU A 53 20.49 19.85 -5.49
N ALA A 54 21.68 19.61 -4.91
CA ALA A 54 21.82 19.14 -3.53
C ALA A 54 21.35 20.18 -2.49
N ASN A 55 21.38 21.48 -2.85
CA ASN A 55 20.95 22.57 -1.97
C ASN A 55 19.45 22.89 -2.07
N ASN A 56 18.72 22.29 -3.03
CA ASN A 56 17.29 22.48 -3.25
C ASN A 56 16.49 21.19 -2.99
N LEU A 57 16.90 20.41 -1.98
CA LEU A 57 16.11 19.27 -1.53
C LEU A 57 14.92 19.75 -0.70
N TRP A 58 13.73 19.24 -1.00
CA TRP A 58 12.55 19.49 -0.20
C TRP A 58 12.57 18.61 1.06
N HIS A 59 11.86 19.05 2.09
CA HIS A 59 11.58 18.24 3.26
C HIS A 59 10.13 18.50 3.70
N TYR A 60 9.56 17.54 4.43
CA TYR A 60 8.24 17.65 5.02
C TYR A 60 8.30 17.19 6.48
N PRO A 61 7.91 18.03 7.46
CA PRO A 61 7.93 17.66 8.86
C PRO A 61 6.71 16.81 9.23
N THR A 62 6.95 15.63 9.80
CA THR A 62 5.95 14.86 10.55
C THR A 62 6.04 15.20 12.03
N GLU A 63 4.99 14.91 12.81
CA GLU A 63 4.95 15.30 14.23
C GLU A 63 5.71 14.31 15.13
N LYS A 64 5.94 13.08 14.66
CA LYS A 64 6.78 12.08 15.31
C LYS A 64 7.65 11.33 14.30
N GLY A 65 8.44 10.38 14.81
CA GLY A 65 9.41 9.60 14.03
C GLY A 65 8.79 8.77 12.91
N ILE A 66 9.58 8.58 11.86
CA ILE A 66 9.26 7.71 10.71
C ILE A 66 10.09 6.43 10.86
N PHE A 67 9.40 5.31 11.02
CA PHE A 67 10.02 3.97 11.02
C PHE A 67 9.74 3.21 9.72
N SER A 68 8.71 3.63 8.98
CA SER A 68 8.28 2.99 7.74
C SER A 68 9.23 3.29 6.57
N THR A 69 9.29 2.35 5.62
CA THR A 69 9.94 2.61 4.33
C THR A 69 8.97 3.39 3.45
N PRO A 70 9.36 4.56 2.89
CA PRO A 70 8.52 5.29 1.96
C PRO A 70 8.31 4.50 0.66
N ILE A 71 7.11 4.60 0.10
CA ILE A 71 6.79 4.14 -1.26
C ILE A 71 6.48 5.36 -2.14
N LEU A 72 6.42 5.13 -3.45
CA LEU A 72 6.10 6.18 -4.43
C LEU A 72 4.73 5.92 -5.05
N SER A 73 4.01 7.00 -5.36
CA SER A 73 2.80 6.94 -6.18
C SER A 73 3.07 6.30 -7.54
N HIS A 74 2.01 5.84 -8.22
CA HIS A 74 2.10 5.20 -9.52
C HIS A 74 2.81 6.07 -10.57
N ASP A 75 2.64 7.40 -10.48
CA ASP A 75 3.28 8.38 -11.35
C ASP A 75 4.62 8.91 -10.81
N SER A 76 5.07 8.38 -9.67
CA SER A 76 6.32 8.73 -8.99
C SER A 76 6.45 10.19 -8.58
N LYS A 77 5.34 10.92 -8.42
CA LYS A 77 5.33 12.33 -8.01
C LYS A 77 5.06 12.56 -6.54
N VAL A 78 4.59 11.55 -5.82
CA VAL A 78 4.19 11.65 -4.42
C VAL A 78 4.92 10.57 -3.62
N ALA A 79 5.55 10.98 -2.53
CA ALA A 79 6.09 10.09 -1.51
C ALA A 79 4.98 9.74 -0.51
N LEU A 80 4.85 8.46 -0.22
CA LEU A 80 3.81 7.87 0.62
C LEU A 80 4.49 7.20 1.81
N VAL A 81 4.20 7.65 3.03
CA VAL A 81 4.97 7.24 4.22
C VAL A 81 4.12 7.29 5.51
N GLY A 82 4.27 6.28 6.36
CA GLY A 82 3.65 6.22 7.69
C GLY A 82 4.53 6.79 8.78
N SER A 83 3.91 7.38 9.81
CA SER A 83 4.59 7.95 10.97
C SER A 83 4.03 7.40 12.29
N ALA A 84 4.84 7.50 13.34
CA ALA A 84 4.45 7.21 14.72
C ALA A 84 3.48 8.24 15.32
N ASP A 85 3.13 9.30 14.58
CA ASP A 85 2.09 10.27 14.94
C ASP A 85 0.68 9.83 14.54
N ASN A 86 0.50 8.55 14.18
CA ASN A 86 -0.74 7.93 13.74
C ASN A 86 -1.25 8.45 12.38
N ASN A 87 -0.40 9.11 11.59
CA ASN A 87 -0.77 9.57 10.25
C ASN A 87 0.06 8.88 9.16
N PHE A 88 -0.61 8.51 8.07
CA PHE A 88 0.00 8.20 6.79
C PHE A 88 -0.02 9.43 5.91
N TYR A 89 1.13 9.83 5.38
CA TYR A 89 1.30 11.06 4.61
C TYR A 89 1.48 10.79 3.13
N ALA A 90 0.85 11.62 2.30
CA ALA A 90 1.13 11.74 0.89
C ALA A 90 1.71 13.12 0.58
N VAL A 91 2.99 13.15 0.26
CA VAL A 91 3.78 14.38 0.11
C VAL A 91 4.28 14.48 -1.33
N LYS A 92 3.93 15.57 -2.01
CA LYS A 92 4.38 15.86 -3.36
C LYS A 92 5.90 16.06 -3.36
N MET A 93 6.58 15.41 -4.30
CA MET A 93 8.05 15.45 -4.42
C MET A 93 8.55 16.49 -5.42
N PHE A 94 7.68 16.93 -6.34
CA PHE A 94 7.99 17.93 -7.35
C PHE A 94 7.28 19.21 -7.01
N ALA A 95 7.87 20.00 -6.12
CA ALA A 95 7.53 21.40 -6.05
C ALA A 95 8.83 22.20 -6.08
N PHE A 96 8.83 23.27 -6.87
CA PHE A 96 9.70 24.41 -6.62
C PHE A 96 9.29 25.15 -5.33
N ASP A 97 8.29 24.61 -4.64
CA ASP A 97 7.75 25.07 -3.38
C ASP A 97 8.44 24.32 -2.23
N THR A 98 8.95 25.08 -1.27
CA THR A 98 9.55 24.54 -0.05
C THR A 98 8.63 24.68 1.16
N ASP A 99 7.43 25.25 0.99
CA ASP A 99 6.42 25.31 2.03
C ASP A 99 5.75 23.93 2.21
N PRO A 100 5.90 23.29 3.38
CA PRO A 100 5.27 22.01 3.65
C PRO A 100 3.76 22.00 3.39
N GLN A 101 3.06 23.12 3.61
CA GLN A 101 1.61 23.19 3.39
C GLN A 101 1.22 22.95 1.94
N ASN A 102 2.08 23.32 0.99
CA ASN A 102 1.84 23.13 -0.43
C ASN A 102 2.29 21.74 -0.93
N LEU A 103 3.14 21.08 -0.15
CA LEU A 103 3.63 19.72 -0.42
C LEU A 103 2.66 18.64 0.04
N LEU A 104 1.89 18.86 1.12
CA LEU A 104 0.90 17.89 1.57
C LEU A 104 -0.21 17.72 0.53
N GLN A 105 -0.39 16.51 0.02
CA GLN A 105 -1.53 16.17 -0.83
C GLN A 105 -2.70 15.70 0.01
N TRP A 106 -2.46 14.75 0.92
CA TRP A 106 -3.42 14.26 1.89
C TRP A 106 -2.67 13.57 3.04
N LYS A 107 -3.38 13.37 4.15
CA LYS A 107 -2.96 12.47 5.21
C LYS A 107 -4.15 11.62 5.66
N PHE A 108 -3.87 10.41 6.14
CA PHE A 108 -4.88 9.48 6.66
C PHE A 108 -4.53 9.14 8.11
N GLU A 109 -5.47 9.36 9.02
CA GLU A 109 -5.28 9.13 10.46
C GLU A 109 -5.76 7.72 10.84
N THR A 110 -4.98 7.04 11.67
CA THR A 110 -5.27 5.73 12.26
C THR A 110 -5.36 5.82 13.78
N ASP A 111 -5.85 4.78 14.44
CA ASP A 111 -6.03 4.81 15.90
C ASP A 111 -4.72 4.55 16.67
N ASP A 112 -3.67 4.10 15.96
CA ASP A 112 -2.33 3.86 16.50
C ASP A 112 -1.26 4.13 15.43
N ILE A 113 0.02 3.92 15.78
CA ILE A 113 1.18 4.22 14.96
C ILE A 113 1.16 3.48 13.61
N ILE A 114 1.89 4.05 12.64
CA ILE A 114 2.20 3.40 11.38
C ILE A 114 3.72 3.32 11.22
N ASP A 115 4.27 2.17 11.55
CA ASP A 115 5.70 1.85 11.49
C ASP A 115 6.05 0.90 10.33
N SER A 116 5.06 0.26 9.71
CA SER A 116 5.20 -0.59 8.53
C SER A 116 5.08 0.20 7.21
N ALA A 117 5.73 -0.28 6.15
CA ALA A 117 5.60 0.31 4.82
C ALA A 117 4.21 0.02 4.21
N GLY A 118 3.65 1.01 3.52
CA GLY A 118 2.46 0.80 2.70
C GLY A 118 2.74 0.03 1.41
N ALA A 119 1.69 -0.22 0.63
CA ALA A 119 1.82 -0.79 -0.72
C ALA A 119 0.75 -0.24 -1.69
N LEU A 120 1.12 -0.06 -2.95
CA LEU A 120 0.17 0.25 -4.02
C LEU A 120 -0.56 -1.01 -4.47
N LEU A 121 -1.87 -0.89 -4.59
CA LEU A 121 -2.78 -1.92 -5.07
C LEU A 121 -3.50 -1.39 -6.32
N PRO A 122 -3.32 -2.01 -7.50
CA PRO A 122 -4.11 -1.66 -8.68
C PRO A 122 -5.60 -1.89 -8.41
N PHE A 123 -6.44 -0.92 -8.78
CA PHE A 123 -7.86 -0.95 -8.47
C PHE A 123 -8.70 -0.35 -9.60
N GLY A 124 -9.73 -1.08 -10.03
CA GLY A 124 -10.64 -0.59 -11.06
C GLY A 124 -9.99 -0.53 -12.44
N THR A 125 -10.04 0.64 -13.08
CA THR A 125 -9.50 0.88 -14.42
C THR A 125 -8.00 1.11 -14.41
N GLU A 126 -7.37 1.02 -15.58
CA GLU A 126 -5.95 1.35 -15.76
C GLU A 126 -5.60 2.73 -15.18
N GLY A 127 -4.49 2.81 -14.44
CA GLY A 127 -4.02 4.05 -13.81
C GLY A 127 -4.68 4.41 -12.46
N SER A 128 -5.57 3.57 -11.93
CA SER A 128 -6.18 3.78 -10.61
C SER A 128 -5.58 2.84 -9.56
N TYR A 129 -5.20 3.39 -8.41
CA TYR A 129 -4.54 2.67 -7.33
C TYR A 129 -5.13 3.00 -5.97
N LEU A 130 -5.09 2.01 -5.08
CA LEU A 130 -5.26 2.19 -3.65
C LEU A 130 -3.89 2.15 -2.97
N VAL A 131 -3.78 2.82 -1.83
CA VAL A 131 -2.67 2.70 -0.90
C VAL A 131 -3.13 1.81 0.25
N LEU A 132 -2.44 0.69 0.44
CA LEU A 132 -2.60 -0.19 1.59
C LEU A 132 -1.75 0.34 2.73
N ILE A 133 -2.38 0.56 3.88
CA ILE A 133 -1.79 1.14 5.08
C ILE A 133 -1.98 0.14 6.24
N PRO A 134 -0.96 -0.66 6.56
CA PRO A 134 -0.95 -1.46 7.78
C PRO A 134 -0.69 -0.57 9.00
N SER A 135 -1.50 -0.68 10.05
CA SER A 135 -1.34 0.07 11.30
C SER A 135 -1.19 -0.86 12.51
N ALA A 136 -0.55 -0.36 13.56
CA ALA A 136 -0.51 -0.99 14.88
C ALA A 136 -1.89 -1.04 15.57
N ASP A 137 -2.90 -0.35 15.04
CA ASP A 137 -4.28 -0.46 15.54
C ASP A 137 -4.96 -1.81 15.18
N GLY A 138 -4.24 -2.67 14.44
CA GLY A 138 -4.71 -3.98 14.00
C GLY A 138 -5.57 -3.96 12.76
N HIS A 139 -5.45 -2.92 11.95
CA HIS A 139 -6.09 -2.83 10.65
C HIS A 139 -5.10 -2.67 9.49
N ILE A 140 -5.54 -3.13 8.33
CA ILE A 140 -5.04 -2.68 7.04
C ILE A 140 -6.14 -1.81 6.44
N TYR A 141 -5.83 -0.55 6.17
CA TYR A 141 -6.71 0.37 5.45
C TYR A 141 -6.33 0.40 3.98
N ALA A 142 -7.32 0.46 3.10
CA ALA A 142 -7.11 0.75 1.69
C ALA A 142 -7.78 2.08 1.36
N VAL A 143 -6.95 3.06 1.00
CA VAL A 143 -7.40 4.42 0.67
C VAL A 143 -7.14 4.72 -0.79
N ASN A 144 -7.92 5.61 -1.39
CA ASN A 144 -7.62 6.09 -2.74
C ASN A 144 -6.29 6.84 -2.73
N GLU A 145 -5.40 6.50 -3.66
CA GLU A 145 -4.09 7.17 -3.77
C GLU A 145 -4.23 8.67 -4.11
N SER A 146 -5.30 9.07 -4.80
CA SER A 146 -5.52 10.45 -5.21
C SER A 146 -5.82 11.40 -4.06
N ASP A 147 -6.61 10.97 -3.08
CA ASP A 147 -7.19 11.86 -2.06
C ASP A 147 -7.20 11.30 -0.63
N GLY A 148 -6.71 10.07 -0.42
CA GLY A 148 -6.67 9.43 0.89
C GLY A 148 -8.03 8.97 1.42
N SER A 149 -9.10 9.02 0.62
CA SER A 149 -10.42 8.56 1.07
C SER A 149 -10.48 7.04 1.21
N LEU A 150 -11.05 6.56 2.33
CA LEU A 150 -11.15 5.14 2.65
C LEU A 150 -12.06 4.39 1.66
N ARG A 151 -11.60 3.22 1.19
CA ARG A 151 -12.38 2.29 0.37
C ARG A 151 -12.81 1.05 1.13
N TRP A 152 -11.88 0.46 1.86
CA TRP A 152 -12.13 -0.71 2.71
C TRP A 152 -11.09 -0.79 3.81
N SER A 153 -11.41 -1.54 4.86
CA SER A 153 -10.49 -1.90 5.92
C SER A 153 -10.60 -3.39 6.23
N PHE A 154 -9.47 -4.02 6.54
CA PHE A 154 -9.40 -5.36 7.09
C PHE A 154 -8.94 -5.27 8.54
N LYS A 155 -9.55 -6.04 9.44
CA LYS A 155 -9.18 -6.13 10.85
C LYS A 155 -8.60 -7.50 11.14
N ALA A 156 -7.44 -7.54 11.78
CA ALA A 156 -6.83 -8.78 12.24
C ALA A 156 -7.66 -9.46 13.33
N ASP A 157 -7.45 -10.76 13.53
CA ASP A 157 -8.08 -11.49 14.62
C ASP A 157 -7.52 -11.04 15.97
N ASN A 158 -8.32 -11.19 17.03
CA ASN A 158 -7.87 -10.90 18.38
C ASN A 158 -6.82 -11.93 18.84
N VAL A 159 -5.70 -11.45 19.37
CA VAL A 159 -4.64 -12.27 20.00
C VAL A 159 -5.20 -13.19 21.10
N LYS A 160 -6.35 -12.86 21.71
CA LYS A 160 -6.99 -13.67 22.77
C LYS A 160 -7.35 -15.11 22.37
N ASN A 161 -7.49 -15.42 21.08
CA ASN A 161 -7.80 -16.77 20.61
C ASN A 161 -6.57 -17.55 20.14
N SER A 162 -5.36 -16.97 20.19
CA SER A 162 -4.15 -17.76 19.95
C SER A 162 -3.91 -18.65 21.17
N ALA A 163 -3.63 -19.92 20.94
CA ALA A 163 -3.36 -20.89 22.02
C ALA A 163 -2.06 -20.60 22.79
N ASP A 164 -1.30 -19.58 22.36
CA ASP A 164 0.01 -19.22 22.87
C ASP A 164 -0.01 -17.85 23.55
N ALA A 165 -0.48 -17.83 24.81
CA ALA A 165 -0.35 -16.67 25.70
C ALA A 165 1.11 -16.30 26.04
N ASN A 166 2.10 -16.99 25.46
CA ASN A 166 3.54 -16.86 25.74
C ASN A 166 4.41 -16.71 24.47
N ALA A 167 3.84 -16.54 23.28
CA ALA A 167 4.64 -16.23 22.09
C ALA A 167 5.10 -14.76 22.16
N GLY A 168 6.42 -14.56 22.10
CA GLY A 168 7.06 -13.24 22.28
C GLY A 168 6.60 -12.18 21.27
N MET A 169 6.86 -10.93 21.65
CA MET A 169 6.43 -9.67 21.01
C MET A 169 5.04 -9.17 21.45
N HIS A 170 4.74 -9.25 22.76
CA HIS A 170 3.71 -8.38 23.34
C HIS A 170 4.28 -6.96 23.50
N CYS A 171 4.10 -6.09 22.51
CA CYS A 171 4.28 -4.67 22.76
C CYS A 171 3.04 -4.15 23.51
N LYS A 172 3.14 -4.06 24.84
CA LYS A 172 2.08 -3.48 25.67
C LYS A 172 1.86 -2.03 25.23
N ILE A 173 0.67 -1.71 24.72
CA ILE A 173 0.23 -0.31 24.60
C ILE A 173 0.17 0.27 26.02
N SER A 174 1.09 1.17 26.35
CA SER A 174 1.01 1.96 27.57
C SER A 174 -0.16 2.94 27.44
N GLY A 175 -1.30 2.64 28.07
CA GLY A 175 -2.41 3.61 28.15
C GLY A 175 -3.81 3.08 28.46
N THR A 176 -4.10 1.77 28.39
CA THR A 176 -5.44 1.25 28.68
C THR A 176 -5.51 0.51 30.04
N PRO A 177 -6.58 0.69 30.85
CA PRO A 177 -6.72 0.07 32.17
C PRO A 177 -6.72 -1.48 32.17
N GLN A 178 -6.71 -2.12 31.00
CA GLN A 178 -6.87 -3.57 30.84
C GLN A 178 -5.74 -4.23 30.03
N GLY A 179 -4.65 -3.52 29.71
CA GLY A 179 -3.47 -4.13 29.08
C GLY A 179 -3.81 -4.99 27.87
N GLY A 180 -4.58 -4.45 26.93
CA GLY A 180 -5.05 -5.18 25.75
C GLY A 180 -3.89 -5.66 24.88
N LEU A 181 -3.93 -6.93 24.49
CA LEU A 181 -3.15 -7.47 23.38
C LEU A 181 -3.81 -6.97 22.09
N ALA A 182 -3.18 -6.05 21.39
CA ALA A 182 -3.58 -5.64 20.05
C ALA A 182 -2.80 -6.48 19.04
N ALA A 183 -3.46 -6.88 17.96
CA ALA A 183 -2.83 -7.51 16.82
C ALA A 183 -2.21 -6.39 15.99
N TRP A 184 -0.90 -6.39 15.78
CA TRP A 184 -0.21 -5.32 15.04
C TRP A 184 0.25 -5.86 13.70
N PHE A 185 0.13 -5.08 12.64
CA PHE A 185 0.78 -5.45 11.39
C PHE A 185 2.26 -5.05 11.45
N GLU A 186 3.05 -5.80 12.23
CA GLU A 186 4.51 -5.74 12.18
C GLU A 186 4.96 -6.53 10.95
N GLY A 187 5.33 -5.80 9.92
CA GLY A 187 5.66 -6.40 8.63
C GLY A 187 4.94 -5.70 7.50
N ASN A 188 5.63 -5.70 6.37
CA ASN A 188 5.16 -4.98 5.20
C ASN A 188 4.00 -5.73 4.58
N VAL A 189 2.98 -5.00 4.15
CA VAL A 189 1.98 -5.54 3.24
C VAL A 189 2.64 -5.74 1.88
N LYS A 190 2.37 -6.89 1.25
CA LYS A 190 2.87 -7.24 -0.07
C LYS A 190 1.73 -7.47 -1.03
N VAL A 191 1.80 -6.81 -2.18
CA VAL A 191 0.85 -7.00 -3.28
C VAL A 191 1.53 -7.82 -4.36
N VAL A 192 0.94 -8.97 -4.66
CA VAL A 192 1.43 -9.90 -5.67
C VAL A 192 0.38 -10.03 -6.75
N GLN A 193 0.77 -9.75 -7.99
CA GLN A 193 -0.03 -10.02 -9.18
C GLN A 193 0.50 -11.27 -9.86
N TYR A 194 -0.38 -12.19 -10.23
CA TYR A 194 -0.02 -13.38 -10.99
C TYR A 194 -1.06 -13.69 -12.05
N ASP A 195 -0.60 -14.27 -13.15
CA ASP A 195 -1.46 -14.68 -14.25
C ASP A 195 -2.20 -15.96 -13.85
N TYR A 196 -3.47 -15.83 -13.51
CA TYR A 196 -4.31 -16.99 -13.16
C TYR A 196 -4.74 -17.77 -14.40
N TYR A 197 -4.93 -17.04 -15.52
CA TYR A 197 -5.08 -17.62 -16.86
C TYR A 197 -4.33 -16.78 -17.90
N SER A 198 -3.05 -17.08 -18.08
CA SER A 198 -2.17 -16.36 -19.03
C SER A 198 -2.74 -16.31 -20.45
N GLN A 199 -3.45 -17.36 -20.89
CA GLN A 199 -4.09 -17.43 -22.21
C GLN A 199 -5.27 -16.45 -22.41
N TYR A 200 -5.85 -15.94 -21.32
CA TYR A 200 -6.97 -14.98 -21.35
C TYR A 200 -6.56 -13.58 -20.84
N GLY A 201 -5.29 -13.38 -20.49
CA GLY A 201 -4.82 -12.11 -19.92
C GLY A 201 -5.44 -11.77 -18.56
N LEU A 202 -5.95 -12.77 -17.83
CA LEU A 202 -6.56 -12.55 -16.52
C LEU A 202 -5.51 -12.58 -15.42
N GLN A 203 -5.28 -11.41 -14.81
CA GLN A 203 -4.43 -11.26 -13.64
C GLN A 203 -5.25 -11.30 -12.36
N GLN A 204 -4.78 -12.07 -11.39
CA GLN A 204 -5.28 -12.04 -10.03
C GLN A 204 -4.31 -11.26 -9.16
N THR A 205 -4.87 -10.54 -8.18
CA THR A 205 -4.08 -9.80 -7.20
C THR A 205 -4.36 -10.37 -5.81
N MET A 206 -3.29 -10.71 -5.10
CA MET A 206 -3.33 -11.18 -3.72
C MET A 206 -2.50 -10.24 -2.85
N ILE A 207 -3.01 -9.96 -1.67
CA ILE A 207 -2.38 -9.15 -0.64
C ILE A 207 -1.91 -10.10 0.45
N TYR A 208 -0.65 -10.05 0.82
CA TYR A 208 -0.06 -10.80 1.92
C TYR A 208 0.32 -9.85 3.04
N ALA A 209 -0.06 -10.18 4.27
CA ALA A 209 0.24 -9.35 5.44
C ALA A 209 0.57 -10.22 6.64
N GLY A 210 1.72 -9.98 7.27
CA GLY A 210 2.09 -10.59 8.54
C GLY A 210 1.56 -9.75 9.71
N CYS A 211 1.16 -10.41 10.79
CA CYS A 211 0.60 -9.76 11.97
C CYS A 211 1.09 -10.44 13.26
N ASP A 212 1.23 -9.64 14.31
CA ASP A 212 1.64 -10.05 15.66
C ASP A 212 0.62 -10.93 16.38
N ASP A 213 -0.56 -11.14 15.79
CA ASP A 213 -1.43 -12.24 16.19
C ASP A 213 -0.91 -13.62 15.76
N ILE A 214 0.34 -13.68 15.28
CA ILE A 214 1.10 -14.87 14.90
C ILE A 214 0.54 -15.46 13.60
N ARG A 215 0.04 -14.61 12.69
CA ARG A 215 -0.55 -15.07 11.44
C ARG A 215 -0.01 -14.36 10.22
N LEU A 216 0.02 -15.12 9.13
CA LEU A 216 0.04 -14.59 7.78
C LEU A 216 -1.37 -14.58 7.22
N TYR A 217 -1.79 -13.42 6.75
CA TYR A 217 -3.06 -13.19 6.06
C TYR A 217 -2.86 -13.14 4.55
N GLY A 218 -3.78 -13.78 3.81
CA GLY A 218 -3.96 -13.62 2.38
C GLY A 218 -5.32 -13.00 2.09
N LEU A 219 -5.34 -11.80 1.50
CA LEU A 219 -6.56 -11.07 1.14
C LEU A 219 -6.66 -10.88 -0.38
N ASN A 220 -7.89 -10.81 -0.90
CA ASN A 220 -8.10 -10.37 -2.28
C ASN A 220 -8.02 -8.84 -2.40
N SER A 221 -8.09 -8.30 -3.62
CA SER A 221 -8.02 -6.85 -3.90
C SER A 221 -9.15 -6.01 -3.28
N THR A 222 -10.20 -6.64 -2.76
CA THR A 222 -11.31 -5.98 -2.06
C THR A 222 -11.17 -6.05 -0.53
N GLY A 223 -10.05 -6.56 -0.02
CA GLY A 223 -9.78 -6.71 1.41
C GLY A 223 -10.46 -7.93 2.05
N GLN A 224 -11.05 -8.83 1.26
CA GLN A 224 -11.69 -10.03 1.80
C GLN A 224 -10.67 -11.13 2.03
N LEU A 225 -10.72 -11.71 3.23
CA LEU A 225 -9.89 -12.85 3.63
C LEU A 225 -10.07 -14.05 2.69
N GLN A 226 -8.97 -14.54 2.15
CA GLN A 226 -8.92 -15.75 1.34
C GLN A 226 -8.37 -16.93 2.16
N PHE A 227 -7.34 -16.67 2.95
CA PHE A 227 -6.76 -17.64 3.89
C PHE A 227 -5.99 -16.92 5.00
N SER A 228 -5.79 -17.65 6.10
CA SER A 228 -4.84 -17.29 7.15
C SER A 228 -4.24 -18.56 7.73
N PHE A 229 -2.99 -18.50 8.18
CA PHE A 229 -2.37 -19.59 8.94
C PHE A 229 -1.40 -19.04 9.97
N TYR A 230 -1.12 -19.86 10.99
CA TYR A 230 -0.15 -19.51 12.04
C TYR A 230 1.28 -19.59 11.52
N THR A 231 2.12 -18.64 11.91
CA THR A 231 3.52 -18.53 11.50
C THR A 231 4.49 -18.79 12.64
#